data_AF-A0A3D2M5I3-F1
#
_entry.id   AF-A0A3D2M5I3-F1
#
_cell.length_a   1.000
_cell.length_b   1.000
_cell.length_c   1.000
_cell.angle_alpha   90.00
_cell.angle_beta   90.00
_cell.angle_gamma   90.00
#
_symmetry.space_group_name_H-M   'P 1'
#
loop_
_entity.id
_entity.type
_entity.pdbx_description
1 polymer ?
#
loop_
_entity_poly.entity_id
_entity_poly.type
_entity_poly.pdbx_seq_one_letter_code
_entity_poly.pdbx_strand_id
1 'polypeptide(L)' 'MQVSKSNKLANVCYDIRGPVLKHAKRLEEEGHRILKLNIGNPAPFGFEAPEEILQDV' A
#
# COMPACT_ATOMS: atom_id res chain seq x y z
N MET A 1 -27.62 -12.40 -7.55
CA MET A 1 -26.52 -13.40 -7.54
C MET A 1 -25.38 -12.82 -6.70
N GLN A 2 -25.03 -13.47 -5.59
CA GLN A 2 -23.97 -12.99 -4.69
C GLN A 2 -22.64 -13.64 -5.10
N VAL A 3 -21.58 -12.84 -5.27
CA VAL A 3 -20.24 -13.35 -5.58
C VAL A 3 -19.46 -13.51 -4.28
N SER A 4 -19.01 -14.74 -3.99
CA SER A 4 -18.19 -15.05 -2.82
C SER A 4 -16.72 -15.28 -3.20
N LYS A 5 -15.81 -15.08 -2.23
CA LYS A 5 -14.38 -15.37 -2.43
C LYS A 5 -14.17 -16.86 -2.72
N SER A 6 -13.28 -17.19 -3.65
CA SER A 6 -12.87 -18.58 -3.92
C SER A 6 -12.21 -19.21 -2.69
N ASN A 7 -12.48 -20.50 -2.45
CA ASN A 7 -11.83 -21.29 -1.39
C ASN A 7 -10.30 -21.32 -1.52
N LYS A 8 -9.76 -21.18 -2.74
CA LYS A 8 -8.31 -21.10 -2.97
C LYS A 8 -7.64 -19.93 -2.25
N LEU A 9 -8.40 -18.87 -1.95
CA LEU A 9 -7.91 -17.68 -1.26
C LEU A 9 -8.13 -17.74 0.25
N ALA A 10 -8.69 -18.83 0.81
CA ALA A 10 -9.06 -18.90 2.23
C ALA A 10 -7.87 -18.62 3.17
N ASN A 11 -6.67 -19.09 2.81
CA ASN A 11 -5.47 -18.98 3.62
C ASN A 11 -4.45 -17.95 3.09
N VAL A 12 -4.85 -17.09 2.15
CA VAL A 12 -3.97 -16.05 1.61
C VAL A 12 -4.01 -14.82 2.52
N CYS A 13 -2.88 -14.53 3.18
CA CYS A 13 -2.74 -13.47 4.19
C CYS A 13 -1.58 -12.52 3.86
N TYR A 14 -1.60 -11.89 2.69
CA TYR A 14 -0.67 -10.81 2.35
C TYR A 14 -1.33 -9.45 2.62
N ASP A 15 -1.16 -8.92 3.83
CA ASP A 15 -1.99 -7.85 4.39
C ASP A 15 -1.23 -6.55 4.67
N ILE A 16 -0.15 -6.26 3.92
CA ILE A 16 0.55 -4.95 3.96
C ILE A 16 -0.43 -3.77 3.84
N ARG A 17 -1.55 -3.98 3.15
CA ARG A 17 -2.67 -3.03 2.98
C ARG A 17 -3.95 -3.45 3.71
N GLY A 18 -3.82 -4.18 4.81
CA GLY A 18 -4.88 -4.78 5.60
C GLY A 18 -5.57 -3.82 6.57
N PRO A 19 -6.20 -4.35 7.64
CA PRO A 19 -6.97 -3.55 8.60
C PRO A 19 -6.19 -2.41 9.25
N VAL A 20 -4.90 -2.62 9.54
CA VAL A 20 -4.03 -1.59 10.13
C VAL A 20 -3.89 -0.39 9.20
N LEU A 21 -3.73 -0.60 7.89
CA LEU A 21 -3.69 0.50 6.92
C LEU A 21 -5.02 1.25 6.88
N LYS A 22 -6.16 0.58 7.05
CA LYS A 22 -7.47 1.25 7.12
C LYS A 22 -7.54 2.20 8.32
N HIS A 23 -7.05 1.77 9.49
CA HIS A 23 -6.98 2.63 10.66
C HIS A 23 -6.00 3.80 10.47
N ALA A 24 -4.83 3.55 9.87
CA ALA A 24 -3.88 4.60 9.54
C ALA A 24 -4.51 5.65 8.61
N LYS A 25 -5.24 5.23 7.58
CA LYS A 25 -5.96 6.14 6.67
C LYS A 25 -7.01 6.99 7.38
N ARG A 26 -7.79 6.40 8.28
CA ARG A 26 -8.76 7.16 9.10
C ARG A 26 -8.06 8.26 9.90
N LEU A 27 -6.92 7.94 10.52
CA LEU A 27 -6.13 8.94 11.25
C LEU A 27 -5.57 10.02 10.32
N GLU A 28 -5.13 9.65 9.12
CA GLU A 28 -4.71 10.63 8.08
C GLU A 28 -5.86 11.56 7.68
N GLU A 29 -7.08 11.04 7.50
CA GLU A 29 -8.30 11.81 7.19
C GLU A 29 -8.71 12.75 8.34
N GLU A 30 -8.43 12.37 9.58
CA GLU A 30 -8.59 13.20 10.78
C GLU A 30 -7.50 14.27 10.92
N GLY A 31 -6.53 14.31 10.01
CA GLY A 31 -5.45 15.29 9.97
C GLY A 31 -4.17 14.87 10.68
N HIS A 32 -4.09 13.64 11.19
CA HIS A 32 -2.87 13.13 11.81
C HIS A 32 -1.83 12.76 10.75
N ARG A 33 -0.59 13.20 10.96
CA ARG A 33 0.54 12.73 10.16
C ARG A 33 0.95 11.33 10.61
N ILE A 34 0.80 10.34 9.73
CA ILE A 34 1.26 8.97 9.97
C ILE A 34 2.54 8.70 9.18
N LEU A 35 3.62 8.34 9.88
CA LEU A 35 4.86 7.90 9.23
C LEU A 35 4.72 6.41 8.82
N LYS A 36 4.70 6.16 7.51
CA LYS A 36 4.49 4.83 6.93
C LYS A 36 5.80 4.05 6.85
N LEU A 37 6.14 3.31 7.91
CA LEU A 37 7.29 2.39 7.94
C LEU A 37 6.93 0.95 7.52
N ASN A 38 5.69 0.75 7.06
CA ASN A 38 5.12 -0.55 6.71
C ASN A 38 5.34 -0.95 5.24
N ILE A 39 5.87 -0.05 4.40
CA ILE A 39 6.03 -0.28 2.97
C ILE A 39 7.40 0.19 2.48
N GLY A 40 8.08 -0.66 1.72
CA GLY A 40 9.29 -0.30 0.98
C GLY A 40 8.96 0.44 -0.32
N ASN A 41 8.22 1.55 -0.25
CA ASN A 41 7.97 2.41 -1.41
C ASN A 41 9.00 3.55 -1.39
N PRO A 42 9.98 3.61 -2.31
CA PRO A 42 11.05 4.61 -2.26
C PRO A 42 10.58 6.05 -2.52
N ALA A 43 9.59 6.24 -3.40
CA ALA A 43 9.20 7.58 -3.86
C ALA A 43 8.72 8.53 -2.74
N PRO A 44 7.86 8.11 -1.78
CA PRO A 44 7.53 8.93 -0.60
C PRO A 44 8.72 9.34 0.28
N PHE A 45 9.88 8.70 0.13
CA PHE A 45 11.11 9.03 0.85
C PHE A 45 12.12 9.81 -0.01
N GLY A 46 11.71 10.31 -1.18
CA GLY A 46 12.53 11.16 -2.04
C GLY A 46 13.49 10.41 -2.96
N PHE A 47 13.28 9.11 -3.15
CA PHE A 47 14.02 8.34 -4.16
C PHE A 47 13.25 8.38 -5.48
N GLU A 48 13.85 9.00 -6.48
CA GLU A 48 13.33 9.07 -7.85
C GLU A 48 14.01 8.02 -8.73
N ALA A 49 13.33 7.61 -9.81
CA ALA A 49 13.95 6.76 -10.82
C ALA A 49 15.02 7.57 -11.58
N PRO A 50 16.18 6.96 -11.92
CA PRO A 50 17.19 7.60 -12.77
C PRO A 50 16.62 8.05 -14.12
N GLU A 51 17.15 9.15 -14.64
CA GLU A 51 16.67 9.78 -15.88
C GLU A 51 16.84 8.84 -17.09
N GLU A 52 17.90 8.04 -17.12
CA GLU A 52 18.17 7.05 -18.17
C GLU A 52 17.05 6.00 -18.26
N ILE A 53 16.46 5.60 -17.12
CA ILE A 53 15.33 4.66 -17.09
C ILE A 53 14.04 5.31 -17.60
N LEU A 54 13.89 6.63 -17.41
CA LEU A 54 12.68 7.35 -17.80
C LEU A 54 12.67 7.74 -19.28
N GLN A 55 13.84 7.96 -19.87
CA GLN A 55 13.98 8.42 -21.26
C GLN A 55 14.05 7.29 -22.29
N ASP A 56 14.43 6.07 -21.89
CA ASP A 56 14.56 4.90 -22.79
C ASP A 56 13.24 4.13 -23.04
N VAL A 57 12.08 4.77 -22.91
CA VAL A 57 10.74 4.16 -23.14
C VAL A 57 10.15 4.54 -24.50
#